data_AF-A0A7V4M431-F1
#
_entry.id   AF-A0A7V4M431-F1
#
_cell.length_a   1.000
_cell.length_b   1.000
_cell.length_c   1.000
_cell.angle_alpha   90.00
_cell.angle_beta   90.00
_cell.angle_gamma   90.00
#
_symmetry.space_group_name_H-M   'P 1'
#
loop_
_entity.id
_entity.type
_entity.pdbx_description
1 polymer ?
#
loop_
_entity_poly.entity_id
_entity_poly.type
_entity_poly.pdbx_seq_one_letter_code
_entity_poly.pdbx_strand_id
1 'polypeptide(L)'
;AMRRRLIDSNPFVGVKRPKIRDADRQVYIPVETVERLIAATPDPEWKLILALSRYLGVRVPSEPFSMTWADVDWAGNRLRIPSPKTEVHDKPYRIVPIVPEVRPHLEAVFEAAQAGQTYVFHGLRQRESAKQAERGWWAAVNLRQHLLRLIARIGETPWPRLWHSLRASAQTDLTARFPMHVVTAWLGNTPQIATRHYLRVTPDDFARASSEGWKSVSREHPDSGAKSGAHSGTKTDAEHAGTGWKDSET
;
A
#
# COMPACT_ATOMS: atom_id res chain seq x y z
N ALA A 1 -19.25 -17.10 -22.88
CA ALA A 1 -20.26 -17.61 -23.82
C ALA A 1 -19.63 -17.98 -25.16
N MET A 2 -19.16 -17.03 -25.98
CA MET A 2 -18.49 -17.33 -27.28
C MET A 2 -17.31 -18.31 -27.18
N ARG A 3 -16.33 -18.09 -26.30
CA ARG A 3 -15.19 -19.04 -26.14
C ARG A 3 -15.62 -20.44 -25.68
N ARG A 4 -16.80 -20.54 -25.05
CA ARG A 4 -17.42 -21.79 -24.62
C ARG A 4 -18.45 -22.30 -25.64
N ARG A 5 -18.55 -21.67 -26.83
CA ARG A 5 -19.50 -21.96 -27.92
C ARG A 5 -20.96 -22.01 -27.49
N LEU A 6 -21.33 -21.20 -26.50
CA LEU A 6 -22.72 -21.09 -26.02
C LEU A 6 -23.57 -20.09 -26.84
N ILE A 7 -22.91 -19.24 -27.63
CA ILE A 7 -23.52 -18.30 -28.57
C ILE A 7 -22.58 -18.15 -29.77
N ASP A 8 -23.16 -17.94 -30.96
CA ASP A 8 -22.42 -17.92 -32.22
C ASP A 8 -21.76 -16.58 -32.51
N SER A 9 -22.24 -15.50 -31.89
CA SER A 9 -21.69 -14.16 -32.07
C SER A 9 -21.75 -13.34 -30.78
N ASN A 10 -20.93 -12.28 -30.70
CA ASN A 10 -20.95 -11.35 -29.57
C ASN A 10 -22.03 -10.29 -29.79
N PRO A 11 -23.13 -10.27 -29.01
CA PRO A 11 -24.17 -9.25 -29.17
C PRO A 11 -23.68 -7.83 -28.84
N PHE A 12 -22.49 -7.69 -28.25
CA PHE A 12 -21.88 -6.40 -27.90
C PHE A 12 -20.79 -5.92 -28.87
N VAL A 13 -20.63 -6.56 -30.05
CA VAL A 13 -19.56 -6.21 -31.00
C VAL A 13 -19.60 -4.73 -31.43
N GLY A 14 -20.81 -4.15 -31.55
CA GLY A 14 -21.01 -2.75 -31.92
C GLY A 14 -21.12 -1.78 -30.74
N VAL A 15 -21.13 -2.28 -29.50
CA VAL A 15 -21.34 -1.45 -28.31
C VAL A 15 -20.02 -0.86 -27.85
N LYS A 16 -19.78 0.41 -28.19
CA LYS A 16 -18.65 1.17 -27.65
C LYS A 16 -18.93 1.50 -26.20
N ARG A 17 -18.08 1.00 -25.29
CA ARG A 17 -18.13 1.43 -23.89
C ARG A 17 -17.83 2.94 -23.82
N PRO A 18 -18.62 3.74 -23.07
CA PRO A 18 -18.28 5.14 -22.83
C PRO A 18 -16.85 5.24 -22.28
N LYS A 19 -16.03 6.14 -22.85
CA LYS A 19 -14.73 6.51 -22.26
C LYS A 19 -15.01 7.33 -20.99
N ILE A 20 -15.34 6.67 -19.89
CA ILE A 20 -15.28 7.32 -18.58
C ILE A 20 -13.79 7.52 -18.29
N ARG A 21 -13.34 8.77 -18.27
CA ARG A 21 -11.99 9.11 -17.84
C ARG A 21 -11.96 8.89 -16.32
N ASP A 22 -11.38 7.78 -15.88
CA ASP A 22 -11.28 7.45 -14.45
C ASP A 22 -10.51 8.50 -13.63
N ALA A 23 -9.73 9.37 -14.30
CA ALA A 23 -9.00 10.49 -13.69
C ALA A 23 -9.93 11.46 -12.96
N ASP A 24 -11.13 11.74 -13.46
CA ASP A 24 -12.05 12.72 -12.87
C ASP A 24 -12.71 12.19 -11.57
N ARG A 25 -12.55 10.90 -11.28
CA ARG A 25 -13.11 10.21 -10.10
C ARG A 25 -12.05 9.89 -9.05
N GLN A 26 -10.83 10.35 -9.28
CA GLN A 26 -9.70 10.15 -8.40
C GLN A 26 -9.60 11.34 -7.44
N VAL A 27 -9.75 11.12 -6.13
CA VAL A 27 -9.47 12.16 -5.11
C VAL A 27 -8.38 11.70 -4.15
N TYR A 28 -7.56 12.65 -3.71
CA TYR A 28 -6.57 12.45 -2.65
C TYR A 28 -7.23 12.84 -1.32
N ILE A 29 -7.08 11.99 -0.32
CA ILE A 29 -7.62 12.20 1.03
C ILE A 29 -6.46 12.59 1.94
N PRO A 30 -6.37 13.85 2.38
CA PRO A 30 -5.31 14.28 3.29
C PRO A 30 -5.33 13.51 4.62
N VAL A 31 -4.19 13.47 5.29
CA VAL A 31 -4.05 12.81 6.60
C VAL A 31 -4.99 13.45 7.62
N GLU A 32 -5.07 14.78 7.62
CA GLU A 32 -5.91 15.58 8.51
C GLU A 32 -7.39 15.21 8.38
N THR A 33 -7.82 14.84 7.17
CA THR A 33 -9.19 14.43 6.91
C THR A 33 -9.48 13.04 7.47
N VAL A 34 -8.54 12.08 7.37
CA VAL A 34 -8.75 10.76 7.99
C VAL A 34 -8.67 10.85 9.52
N GLU A 35 -7.80 11.69 10.07
CA GLU A 35 -7.67 11.87 11.51
C GLU A 35 -8.95 12.45 12.11
N ARG A 36 -9.56 13.45 11.46
CA ARG A 36 -10.90 13.94 11.85
C ARG A 36 -11.96 12.85 11.78
N LEU A 37 -11.94 12.00 10.76
CA LEU A 37 -12.87 10.85 10.67
C LEU A 37 -12.67 9.86 11.82
N ILE A 38 -11.43 9.49 12.11
CA ILE A 38 -11.07 8.56 13.19
C ILE A 38 -11.50 9.14 14.54
N ALA A 39 -11.23 10.42 14.79
CA ALA A 39 -11.63 11.11 16.01
C ALA A 39 -13.16 11.15 16.19
N ALA A 40 -13.92 11.40 15.11
CA ALA A 40 -15.39 11.46 15.13
C ALA A 40 -16.09 10.08 15.11
N THR A 41 -15.31 8.99 15.04
CA THR A 41 -15.81 7.62 14.98
C THR A 41 -15.81 7.02 16.39
N PRO A 42 -16.94 6.61 16.97
CA PRO A 42 -16.95 6.04 18.32
C PRO A 42 -16.46 4.59 18.37
N ASP A 43 -16.74 3.82 17.32
CA ASP A 43 -16.50 2.38 17.27
C ASP A 43 -15.00 2.06 16.99
N PRO A 44 -14.31 1.31 17.88
CA PRO A 44 -12.88 1.02 17.73
C PRO A 44 -12.51 0.25 16.46
N GLU A 45 -13.35 -0.71 16.04
CA GLU A 45 -13.13 -1.46 14.80
C GLU A 45 -13.25 -0.54 13.58
N TRP A 46 -14.17 0.44 13.60
CA TRP A 46 -14.25 1.46 12.57
C TRP A 46 -13.05 2.42 12.56
N LYS A 47 -12.49 2.78 13.73
CA LYS A 47 -11.24 3.55 13.77
C LYS A 47 -10.11 2.77 13.11
N LEU A 48 -9.96 1.50 13.48
CA LEU A 48 -8.91 0.64 12.95
C LEU A 48 -9.06 0.41 11.43
N ILE A 49 -10.27 0.16 10.91
CA ILE A 49 -10.45 -0.08 9.47
C ILE A 49 -10.13 1.17 8.64
N LEU A 50 -10.43 2.37 9.16
CA LEU A 50 -10.05 3.64 8.53
C LEU A 50 -8.53 3.81 8.51
N ALA A 51 -7.88 3.61 9.65
CA ALA A 51 -6.42 3.70 9.77
C ALA A 51 -5.71 2.71 8.83
N LEU A 52 -6.10 1.43 8.84
CA LEU A 52 -5.55 0.42 7.94
C LEU A 52 -5.75 0.79 6.46
N SER A 53 -6.92 1.29 6.08
CA SER A 53 -7.19 1.67 4.70
C SER A 53 -6.35 2.87 4.25
N ARG A 54 -6.15 3.86 5.12
CA ARG A 54 -5.48 5.12 4.75
C ARG A 54 -3.97 5.13 4.95
N TYR A 55 -3.44 4.35 5.89
CA TYR A 55 -1.99 4.30 6.16
C TYR A 55 -1.30 3.09 5.52
N LEU A 56 -2.01 1.96 5.39
CA LEU A 56 -1.45 0.72 4.83
C LEU A 56 -2.15 0.27 3.54
N GLY A 57 -3.12 1.05 3.07
CA GLY A 57 -3.81 0.78 1.82
C GLY A 57 -4.65 -0.50 1.85
N VAL A 58 -5.11 -0.98 3.01
CA VAL A 58 -5.86 -2.25 3.08
C VAL A 58 -7.15 -2.19 2.23
N ARG A 59 -7.44 -3.27 1.46
CA ARG A 59 -8.63 -3.39 0.61
C ARG A 59 -9.84 -3.80 1.44
N VAL A 60 -10.73 -2.85 1.63
CA VAL A 60 -12.00 -3.03 2.32
C VAL A 60 -13.07 -3.50 1.32
N PRO A 61 -13.92 -4.51 1.64
CA PRO A 61 -14.05 -5.20 2.94
C PRO A 61 -13.23 -6.48 3.09
N SER A 62 -12.74 -7.08 2.00
CA SER A 62 -12.35 -8.49 2.01
C SER A 62 -11.10 -8.78 2.85
N GLU A 63 -10.11 -7.89 2.86
CA GLU A 63 -8.85 -8.15 3.57
C GLU A 63 -9.03 -8.02 5.09
N PRO A 64 -9.60 -6.92 5.65
CA PRO A 64 -9.82 -6.79 7.09
C PRO A 64 -10.67 -7.93 7.66
N PHE A 65 -11.69 -8.38 6.92
CA PHE A 65 -12.63 -9.37 7.43
C PHE A 65 -12.07 -10.80 7.43
N SER A 66 -10.89 -11.00 6.84
CA SER A 66 -10.15 -12.27 6.92
C SER A 66 -9.02 -12.21 7.95
N MET A 67 -8.74 -11.05 8.56
CA MET A 67 -7.65 -10.91 9.53
C MET A 67 -8.00 -11.52 10.88
N THR A 68 -7.02 -12.21 11.44
CA THR A 68 -7.05 -12.83 12.77
C THR A 68 -5.96 -12.26 13.67
N TRP A 69 -6.05 -12.48 14.97
CA TRP A 69 -4.98 -12.07 15.89
C TRP A 69 -3.66 -12.81 15.64
N ALA A 70 -3.70 -14.00 15.02
CA ALA A 70 -2.49 -14.72 14.59
C ALA A 70 -1.75 -14.03 13.42
N ASP A 71 -2.39 -13.08 12.74
CA ASP A 71 -1.76 -12.28 11.69
C ASP A 71 -0.95 -11.09 12.25
N VAL A 72 -1.00 -10.84 13.56
CA VAL A 72 -0.35 -9.69 14.21
C VAL A 72 0.95 -10.14 14.91
N ASP A 73 2.08 -9.64 14.43
CA ASP A 73 3.39 -9.79 15.08
C ASP A 73 3.76 -8.49 15.79
N TRP A 74 3.44 -8.44 17.09
CA TRP A 74 3.66 -7.28 17.95
C TRP A 74 5.13 -6.97 18.19
N ALA A 75 5.97 -8.00 18.31
CA ALA A 75 7.40 -7.84 18.57
C ALA A 75 8.15 -7.36 17.31
N GLY A 76 7.80 -7.92 16.15
CA GLY A 76 8.39 -7.55 14.87
C GLY A 76 7.76 -6.32 14.21
N ASN A 77 6.70 -5.74 14.79
CA ASN A 77 5.89 -4.66 14.19
C ASN A 77 5.41 -5.01 12.78
N ARG A 78 4.91 -6.24 12.60
CA ARG A 78 4.46 -6.74 11.29
C ARG A 78 3.01 -7.17 11.35
N LEU A 79 2.30 -6.89 10.25
CA LEU A 79 0.94 -7.32 10.05
C LEU A 79 0.87 -8.14 8.76
N ARG A 80 0.37 -9.36 8.88
CA ARG A 80 0.01 -10.19 7.74
C ARG A 80 -1.38 -9.79 7.26
N ILE A 81 -1.49 -9.39 5.99
CA ILE A 81 -2.77 -9.08 5.36
C ILE A 81 -3.15 -10.21 4.41
N PRO A 82 -4.17 -11.02 4.74
CA PRO A 82 -4.69 -12.05 3.85
C PRO A 82 -5.19 -11.45 2.53
N SER A 83 -5.03 -12.18 1.44
CA SER A 83 -5.51 -11.80 0.12
C SER A 83 -6.34 -12.94 -0.50
N PRO A 84 -7.59 -13.15 -0.03
CA PRO A 84 -8.41 -14.30 -0.42
C PRO A 84 -8.63 -14.42 -1.94
N LYS A 85 -8.63 -13.29 -2.65
CA LYS A 85 -8.81 -13.26 -4.12
C LYS A 85 -7.56 -13.66 -4.90
N THR A 86 -6.38 -13.63 -4.29
CA THR A 86 -5.10 -13.98 -4.93
C THR A 86 -4.47 -15.23 -4.34
N GLU A 87 -5.14 -15.89 -3.40
CA GLU A 87 -4.79 -17.24 -2.92
C GLU A 87 -4.76 -18.26 -4.07
N VAL A 88 -5.67 -18.13 -5.03
CA VAL A 88 -5.71 -18.92 -6.27
C VAL A 88 -4.54 -18.61 -7.22
N HIS A 89 -3.78 -17.54 -6.98
CA HIS A 89 -2.73 -17.01 -7.87
C HIS A 89 -1.38 -16.82 -7.15
N ASP A 90 -1.05 -17.70 -6.20
CA ASP A 90 0.30 -17.85 -5.62
C ASP A 90 0.76 -16.75 -4.63
N LYS A 91 -0.14 -15.82 -4.26
CA LYS A 91 0.11 -14.78 -3.24
C LYS A 91 -1.05 -14.70 -2.24
N PRO A 92 -1.12 -15.64 -1.28
CA PRO A 92 -2.25 -15.72 -0.34
C PRO A 92 -2.26 -14.60 0.70
N TYR A 93 -1.15 -13.88 0.88
CA TYR A 93 -1.03 -12.78 1.82
C TYR A 93 0.10 -11.83 1.42
N ARG A 94 0.18 -10.69 2.11
CA ARG A 94 1.34 -9.80 2.10
C ARG A 94 1.67 -9.37 3.52
N ILE A 95 2.94 -9.05 3.77
CA ILE A 95 3.39 -8.52 5.06
C ILE A 95 3.58 -7.01 4.91
N VAL A 96 3.06 -6.25 5.87
CA VAL A 96 3.23 -4.80 5.97
C VAL A 96 3.73 -4.42 7.36
N PRO A 97 4.40 -3.26 7.51
CA PRO A 97 4.74 -2.75 8.83
C PRO A 97 3.47 -2.31 9.58
N ILE A 98 3.43 -2.54 10.89
CA ILE A 98 2.51 -1.84 11.78
C ILE A 98 3.10 -0.45 11.99
N VAL A 99 2.57 0.54 11.26
CA VAL A 99 3.03 1.93 11.36
C VAL A 99 2.49 2.59 12.64
N PRO A 100 3.17 3.64 13.17
CA PRO A 100 2.77 4.31 14.40
C PRO A 100 1.31 4.79 14.41
N GLU A 101 0.80 5.22 13.26
CA GLU A 101 -0.58 5.72 13.11
C GLU A 101 -1.63 4.61 13.15
N VAL A 102 -1.23 3.35 12.98
CA VAL A 102 -2.13 2.18 13.06
C VAL A 102 -2.07 1.52 14.44
N ARG A 103 -0.89 1.50 15.07
CA ARG A 103 -0.65 0.74 16.31
C ARG A 103 -1.66 1.04 17.43
N PRO A 104 -1.94 2.30 17.81
CA PRO A 104 -2.88 2.60 18.89
C PRO A 104 -4.30 2.08 18.63
N HIS A 105 -4.74 2.10 17.37
CA HIS A 105 -6.05 1.58 17.00
C HIS A 105 -6.09 0.05 17.01
N LEU A 106 -4.99 -0.59 16.64
CA LEU A 106 -4.89 -2.05 16.67
C LEU A 106 -4.86 -2.56 18.11
N GLU A 107 -4.09 -1.90 18.98
CA GLU A 107 -4.04 -2.16 20.43
C GLU A 107 -5.42 -1.95 21.06
N ALA A 108 -6.11 -0.84 20.77
CA ALA A 108 -7.44 -0.59 21.33
C ALA A 108 -8.48 -1.67 20.97
N VAL A 109 -8.41 -2.23 19.76
CA VAL A 109 -9.29 -3.34 19.35
C VAL A 109 -8.86 -4.66 20.01
N PHE A 110 -7.57 -4.87 20.22
CA PHE A 110 -7.03 -6.05 20.91
C PHE A 110 -7.44 -6.08 22.38
N GLU A 111 -7.27 -4.96 23.09
CA GLU A 111 -7.66 -4.82 24.50
C GLU A 111 -9.17 -4.98 24.72
N ALA A 112 -9.99 -4.58 23.73
CA ALA A 112 -11.43 -4.77 23.77
C ALA A 112 -11.87 -6.21 23.39
N ALA A 113 -10.98 -7.05 22.87
CA ALA A 113 -11.31 -8.39 22.42
C ALA A 113 -11.54 -9.34 23.60
N GLN A 114 -12.61 -10.12 23.55
CA GLN A 114 -12.88 -11.14 24.56
C GLN A 114 -12.04 -12.40 24.32
N ALA A 115 -11.73 -13.11 25.40
CA ALA A 115 -11.04 -14.41 25.31
C ALA A 115 -11.76 -15.35 24.33
N GLY A 116 -11.01 -15.93 23.39
CA GLY A 116 -11.53 -16.81 22.35
C GLY A 116 -11.99 -16.12 21.07
N GLN A 117 -12.06 -14.78 21.02
CA GLN A 117 -12.30 -14.06 19.76
C GLN A 117 -11.06 -14.16 18.87
N THR A 118 -11.17 -14.84 17.73
CA THR A 118 -10.03 -15.06 16.80
C THR A 118 -9.82 -13.92 15.81
N TYR A 119 -10.88 -13.26 15.38
CA TYR A 119 -10.85 -12.27 14.30
C TYR A 119 -10.61 -10.86 14.84
N VAL A 120 -9.78 -10.07 14.15
CA VAL A 120 -9.50 -8.67 14.51
C VAL A 120 -10.79 -7.83 14.44
N PHE A 121 -11.59 -8.03 13.40
CA PHE A 121 -12.84 -7.30 13.17
C PHE A 121 -14.07 -8.14 13.56
N HIS A 122 -14.09 -8.62 14.80
CA HIS A 122 -15.11 -9.55 15.26
C HIS A 122 -16.53 -8.97 15.17
N GLY A 123 -16.75 -7.76 15.72
CA GLY A 123 -18.05 -7.09 15.74
C GLY A 123 -18.56 -6.71 14.35
N LEU A 124 -17.67 -6.23 13.46
CA LEU A 124 -18.04 -5.92 12.07
C LEU A 124 -18.35 -7.17 11.25
N ARG A 125 -17.70 -8.31 11.54
CA ARG A 125 -18.00 -9.62 10.92
C ARG A 125 -19.33 -10.21 11.38
N GLN A 126 -19.78 -9.92 12.60
CA GLN A 126 -21.02 -10.50 13.14
C GLN A 126 -22.31 -9.85 12.59
N ARG A 127 -22.24 -8.66 11.98
CA ARG A 127 -23.41 -8.00 11.41
C ARG A 127 -24.03 -8.88 10.31
N GLU A 128 -25.37 -8.94 10.25
CA GLU A 128 -26.15 -9.72 9.26
C GLU A 128 -25.59 -9.60 7.82
N SER A 129 -25.18 -8.38 7.47
CA SER A 129 -24.57 -8.01 6.20
C SER A 129 -23.22 -8.67 5.88
N ALA A 130 -22.47 -9.08 6.90
CA ALA A 130 -21.18 -9.76 6.79
C ALA A 130 -21.35 -11.29 6.76
N LYS A 131 -22.38 -11.85 7.40
CA LYS A 131 -22.77 -13.27 7.24
C LYS A 131 -23.20 -13.60 5.79
N GLN A 132 -23.84 -12.65 5.11
CA GLN A 132 -24.12 -12.78 3.67
C GLN A 132 -22.84 -12.74 2.81
N ALA A 133 -21.78 -12.05 3.28
CA ALA A 133 -20.51 -11.97 2.58
C ALA A 133 -19.71 -13.29 2.60
N GLU A 134 -19.90 -14.13 3.63
CA GLU A 134 -19.33 -15.49 3.70
C GLU A 134 -19.82 -16.39 2.55
N ARG A 135 -20.96 -16.06 1.91
CA ARG A 135 -21.45 -16.71 0.69
C ARG A 135 -20.85 -16.12 -0.61
N GLY A 136 -19.78 -15.34 -0.50
CA GLY A 136 -19.13 -14.65 -1.62
C GLY A 136 -19.73 -13.29 -1.98
N TRP A 137 -20.77 -12.84 -1.28
CA TRP A 137 -21.49 -11.59 -1.54
C TRP A 137 -21.01 -10.43 -0.66
N TRP A 138 -19.75 -10.01 -0.85
CA TRP A 138 -19.15 -8.86 -0.14
C TRP A 138 -19.87 -7.51 -0.38
N ALA A 139 -20.77 -7.44 -1.38
CA ALA A 139 -21.61 -6.29 -1.67
C ALA A 139 -22.67 -6.01 -0.58
N ALA A 140 -22.97 -6.99 0.28
CA ALA A 140 -23.97 -6.86 1.34
C ALA A 140 -23.47 -6.04 2.55
N VAL A 141 -22.15 -5.97 2.80
CA VAL A 141 -21.59 -5.26 3.97
C VAL A 141 -21.83 -3.76 3.84
N ASN A 142 -22.64 -3.18 4.74
CA ASN A 142 -23.08 -1.78 4.68
C ASN A 142 -21.99 -0.75 5.07
N LEU A 143 -20.72 -1.03 4.76
CA LEU A 143 -19.58 -0.16 5.06
C LEU A 143 -19.65 1.16 4.30
N ARG A 144 -20.18 1.13 3.06
CA ARG A 144 -20.31 2.33 2.24
C ARG A 144 -21.20 3.38 2.91
N GLN A 145 -22.41 3.02 3.33
CA GLN A 145 -23.35 4.00 3.90
C GLN A 145 -22.88 4.49 5.26
N HIS A 146 -22.22 3.64 6.05
CA HIS A 146 -21.63 4.10 7.31
C HIS A 146 -20.51 5.12 7.06
N LEU A 147 -19.58 4.84 6.13
CA LEU A 147 -18.53 5.80 5.80
C LEU A 147 -19.11 7.12 5.26
N LEU A 148 -20.17 7.09 4.45
CA LEU A 148 -20.88 8.32 4.03
C LEU A 148 -21.42 9.13 5.21
N ARG A 149 -22.01 8.46 6.21
CA ARG A 149 -22.50 9.14 7.43
C ARG A 149 -21.36 9.73 8.27
N LEU A 150 -20.21 9.06 8.36
CA LEU A 150 -19.03 9.58 9.06
C LEU A 150 -18.44 10.80 8.35
N ILE A 151 -18.35 10.74 7.01
CA ILE A 151 -17.91 11.88 6.18
C ILE A 151 -18.83 13.08 6.38
N ALA A 152 -20.15 12.88 6.33
CA ALA A 152 -21.11 13.95 6.59
C ALA A 152 -20.99 14.52 8.02
N ARG A 153 -20.70 13.67 9.03
CA ARG A 153 -20.52 14.09 10.43
C ARG A 153 -19.39 15.08 10.62
N ILE A 154 -18.32 14.98 9.83
CA ILE A 154 -17.17 15.91 9.91
C ILE A 154 -17.29 17.09 8.95
N GLY A 155 -18.45 17.28 8.31
CA GLY A 155 -18.70 18.36 7.37
C GLY A 155 -18.02 18.20 6.01
N GLU A 156 -17.54 17.00 5.68
CA GLU A 156 -16.83 16.73 4.42
C GLU A 156 -17.78 16.32 3.30
N THR A 157 -17.41 16.66 2.06
CA THR A 157 -18.18 16.21 0.88
C THR A 157 -17.85 14.75 0.57
N PRO A 158 -18.85 13.88 0.32
CA PRO A 158 -18.63 12.50 -0.07
C PRO A 158 -17.69 12.33 -1.26
N TRP A 159 -16.70 11.47 -1.11
CA TRP A 159 -15.74 11.20 -2.18
C TRP A 159 -16.25 10.14 -3.16
N PRO A 160 -15.94 10.25 -4.46
CA PRO A 160 -16.06 9.12 -5.36
C PRO A 160 -15.16 7.97 -4.86
N ARG A 161 -15.65 6.74 -5.02
CA ARG A 161 -14.90 5.50 -4.73
C ARG A 161 -14.28 5.42 -3.31
N LEU A 162 -14.85 6.10 -2.31
CA LEU A 162 -14.53 6.05 -0.86
C LEU A 162 -13.30 5.21 -0.44
N TRP A 163 -13.47 3.90 -0.20
CA TRP A 163 -12.40 3.00 0.25
C TRP A 163 -11.22 2.90 -0.71
N HIS A 164 -11.49 2.95 -2.01
CA HIS A 164 -10.44 2.97 -3.02
C HIS A 164 -9.66 4.28 -2.98
N SER A 165 -10.31 5.41 -2.70
CA SER A 165 -9.66 6.72 -2.58
C SER A 165 -8.76 6.79 -1.34
N LEU A 166 -9.19 6.22 -0.20
CA LEU A 166 -8.32 6.05 0.97
C LEU A 166 -7.07 5.22 0.64
N ARG A 167 -7.25 4.06 0.00
CA ARG A 167 -6.13 3.21 -0.43
C ARG A 167 -5.22 3.92 -1.43
N ALA A 168 -5.77 4.67 -2.38
CA ALA A 168 -4.98 5.39 -3.37
C ALA A 168 -4.14 6.50 -2.72
N SER A 169 -4.70 7.17 -1.72
CA SER A 169 -3.99 8.18 -0.93
C SER A 169 -2.88 7.55 -0.10
N ALA A 170 -3.13 6.40 0.54
CA ALA A 170 -2.10 5.62 1.23
C ALA A 170 -0.90 5.31 0.32
N GLN A 171 -1.18 4.87 -0.91
CA GLN A 171 -0.13 4.56 -1.88
C GLN A 171 0.66 5.79 -2.35
N THR A 172 -0.01 6.93 -2.50
CA THR A 172 0.65 8.20 -2.82
C THR A 172 1.69 8.51 -1.75
N ASP A 173 1.28 8.53 -0.48
CA ASP A 173 2.14 8.91 0.65
C ASP A 173 3.27 7.90 0.87
N LEU A 174 2.97 6.61 0.77
CA LEU A 174 3.98 5.57 0.89
C LEU A 174 5.03 5.68 -0.22
N THR A 175 4.65 6.07 -1.44
CA THR A 175 5.61 6.24 -2.54
C THR A 175 6.44 7.51 -2.39
N ALA A 176 5.91 8.54 -1.74
CA ALA A 176 6.70 9.72 -1.38
C ALA A 176 7.77 9.41 -0.33
N ARG A 177 7.56 8.38 0.50
CA ARG A 177 8.43 8.00 1.63
C ARG A 177 9.37 6.84 1.34
N PHE A 178 8.97 5.90 0.49
CA PHE A 178 9.68 4.64 0.28
C PHE A 178 9.83 4.30 -1.20
N PRO A 179 10.88 3.53 -1.58
CA PRO A 179 11.08 3.10 -2.96
C PRO A 179 9.86 2.33 -3.49
N MET A 180 9.50 2.58 -4.75
CA MET A 180 8.28 2.03 -5.34
C MET A 180 8.18 0.49 -5.24
N HIS A 181 9.29 -0.23 -5.39
CA HIS A 181 9.27 -1.69 -5.28
C HIS A 181 8.83 -2.18 -3.88
N VAL A 182 9.24 -1.49 -2.81
CA VAL A 182 8.83 -1.76 -1.42
C VAL A 182 7.34 -1.51 -1.26
N VAL A 183 6.88 -0.36 -1.72
CA VAL A 183 5.47 0.05 -1.63
C VAL A 183 4.56 -0.92 -2.40
N THR A 184 4.95 -1.32 -3.61
CA THR A 184 4.17 -2.30 -4.39
C THR A 184 4.09 -3.68 -3.73
N ALA A 185 5.15 -4.10 -3.03
CA ALA A 185 5.13 -5.31 -2.21
C ALA A 185 4.14 -5.19 -1.04
N TRP A 186 4.15 -4.07 -0.31
CA TRP A 186 3.24 -3.82 0.82
C TRP A 186 1.78 -3.63 0.41
N LEU A 187 1.50 -3.02 -0.74
CA LEU A 187 0.15 -2.82 -1.23
C LEU A 187 -0.36 -4.05 -2.01
N GLY A 188 0.52 -4.94 -2.48
CA GLY A 188 0.15 -6.08 -3.30
C GLY A 188 -0.44 -5.65 -4.64
N ASN A 189 0.25 -4.74 -5.34
CA ASN A 189 -0.02 -4.38 -6.74
C ASN A 189 1.30 -4.43 -7.55
N THR A 190 1.24 -4.19 -8.86
CA THR A 190 2.44 -4.12 -9.70
C THR A 190 2.89 -2.67 -9.90
N PRO A 191 4.19 -2.41 -10.15
CA PRO A 191 4.69 -1.06 -10.44
C PRO A 191 3.97 -0.39 -11.61
N GLN A 192 3.63 -1.14 -12.66
CA GLN A 192 2.87 -0.60 -13.81
C GLN A 192 1.46 -0.14 -13.40
N ILE A 193 0.82 -0.83 -12.45
CA ILE A 193 -0.47 -0.45 -11.88
C ILE A 193 -0.31 0.75 -10.94
N ALA A 194 0.80 0.81 -10.18
CA ALA A 194 1.14 1.94 -9.31
C ALA A 194 1.25 3.25 -10.08
N THR A 195 2.06 3.27 -11.15
CA THR A 195 2.29 4.46 -11.99
C THR A 195 1.02 4.94 -12.71
N ARG A 196 0.13 4.03 -13.15
CA ARG A 196 -1.07 4.40 -13.92
C ARG A 196 -2.24 4.90 -13.07
N HIS A 197 -2.35 4.46 -11.81
CA HIS A 197 -3.58 4.66 -11.01
C HIS A 197 -3.38 5.29 -9.63
N TYR A 198 -2.15 5.41 -9.13
CA TYR A 198 -1.94 5.72 -7.70
C TYR A 198 -0.85 6.75 -7.38
N LEU A 199 0.10 7.04 -8.28
CA LEU A 199 1.04 8.14 -8.07
C LEU A 199 0.34 9.47 -8.32
N ARG A 200 0.26 10.31 -7.31
CA ARG A 200 -0.27 11.67 -7.43
C ARG A 200 0.73 12.67 -6.92
N VAL A 201 0.83 13.79 -7.62
CA VAL A 201 1.52 14.96 -7.10
C VAL A 201 0.63 15.57 -6.02
N THR A 202 1.19 15.76 -4.84
CA THR A 202 0.53 16.41 -3.70
C THR A 202 0.99 17.87 -3.57
N PRO A 203 0.23 18.73 -2.88
CA PRO A 203 0.70 20.09 -2.55
C PRO A 203 2.06 20.08 -1.83
N ASP A 204 2.31 19.09 -0.98
CA ASP A 204 3.56 18.95 -0.24
C ASP A 204 4.74 18.61 -1.15
N ASP A 205 4.51 17.89 -2.26
CA ASP A 205 5.55 17.65 -3.26
C ASP A 205 5.99 18.96 -3.93
N PHE A 206 5.06 19.90 -4.19
CA PHE A 206 5.40 21.23 -4.69
C PHE A 206 6.18 22.04 -3.65
N ALA A 207 5.74 22.01 -2.39
CA ALA A 207 6.40 22.72 -1.30
C ALA A 207 7.83 22.20 -1.07
N ARG A 208 8.01 20.88 -1.02
CA ARG A 208 9.33 20.24 -0.90
C ARG A 208 10.22 20.54 -2.09
N ALA A 209 9.74 20.35 -3.33
CA ALA A 209 10.53 20.62 -4.53
C ALA A 209 10.98 22.09 -4.66
N SER A 210 10.21 23.02 -4.09
CA SER A 210 10.52 24.46 -4.14
C SER A 210 11.42 24.94 -3.00
N SER A 211 11.56 24.15 -1.93
CA SER A 211 12.28 24.54 -0.71
C SER A 211 13.53 23.69 -0.43
N GLU A 212 13.59 22.46 -0.94
CA GLU A 212 14.71 21.55 -0.77
C GLU A 212 15.68 21.64 -1.95
N GLY A 213 16.93 21.99 -1.69
CA GLY A 213 18.00 21.86 -2.68
C GLY A 213 18.26 20.40 -3.05
N TRP A 214 18.69 20.14 -4.28
CA TRP A 214 19.01 18.79 -4.76
C TRP A 214 20.07 18.12 -3.89
N LYS A 215 19.69 17.11 -3.10
CA LYS A 215 20.62 16.28 -2.32
C LYS A 215 20.90 14.99 -3.09
N SER A 216 22.16 14.76 -3.45
CA SER A 216 22.60 13.45 -3.94
C SER A 216 22.38 12.40 -2.86
N VAL A 217 21.84 11.24 -3.23
CA VAL A 217 21.75 10.09 -2.32
C VAL A 217 23.17 9.55 -2.09
N SER A 218 23.82 9.96 -1.01
CA SER A 218 25.02 9.29 -0.53
C SER A 218 24.61 7.92 0.02
N ARG A 219 24.94 6.85 -0.70
CA ARG A 219 25.04 5.53 -0.10
C ARG A 219 26.31 5.55 0.75
N GLU A 220 26.18 5.87 2.03
CA GLU A 220 27.25 5.60 2.98
C GLU A 220 27.45 4.09 3.03
N HIS A 221 28.52 3.61 2.40
CA HIS A 221 29.04 2.28 2.64
C HIS A 221 29.67 2.28 4.04
N PRO A 222 29.33 1.33 4.92
CA PRO A 222 30.04 1.20 6.18
C PRO A 222 31.51 0.88 5.88
N ASP A 223 32.39 1.73 6.39
CA ASP A 223 33.84 1.66 6.29
C ASP A 223 34.33 0.23 6.59
N SER A 224 34.81 -0.47 5.56
CA SER A 224 35.55 -1.70 5.75
C SER A 224 36.94 -1.32 6.24
N GLY A 225 37.09 -1.19 7.55
CA GLY A 225 38.38 -1.10 8.23
C GLY A 225 39.19 -2.39 8.04
N ALA A 226 39.85 -2.53 6.90
CA ALA A 226 40.88 -3.53 6.66
C ALA A 226 42.24 -2.83 6.72
N LYS A 227 42.88 -2.87 7.89
CA LYS A 227 44.30 -2.56 8.02
C LYS A 227 45.09 -3.60 7.23
N SER A 228 45.64 -3.20 6.08
CA SER A 228 46.64 -3.99 5.36
C SER A 228 47.93 -4.00 6.17
N GLY A 229 48.20 -5.12 6.82
CA GLY A 229 49.50 -5.43 7.40
C GLY A 229 50.48 -5.76 6.28
N ALA A 230 51.54 -4.95 6.16
CA ALA A 230 52.66 -5.20 5.27
C ALA A 230 53.33 -6.53 5.61
N HIS A 231 53.49 -7.41 4.61
CA HIS A 231 54.49 -8.46 4.62
C HIS A 231 55.31 -8.41 3.34
N SER A 232 56.61 -8.40 3.57
CA SER A 232 57.74 -8.24 2.67
C SER A 232 57.79 -9.28 1.56
N GLY A 233 58.09 -8.83 0.34
CA GLY A 233 58.62 -9.64 -0.74
C GLY A 233 59.72 -8.87 -1.45
N THR A 234 60.98 -9.14 -1.09
CA THR A 234 62.18 -8.61 -1.73
C THR A 234 62.54 -9.46 -2.96
N LYS A 235 63.16 -8.81 -3.95
CA LYS A 235 63.93 -9.30 -5.11
C LYS A 235 63.18 -9.46 -6.44
N THR A 236 63.68 -9.05 -7.60
CA THR A 236 64.81 -8.20 -8.05
C THR A 236 64.60 -8.03 -9.57
N ASP A 237 64.88 -6.82 -10.06
CA ASP A 237 65.51 -6.43 -11.33
C ASP A 237 65.24 -7.19 -12.64
N ALA A 238 64.76 -6.47 -13.67
CA ALA A 238 65.58 -6.17 -14.87
C ALA A 238 64.86 -5.16 -15.80
N GLU A 239 65.68 -4.26 -16.34
CA GLU A 239 65.41 -3.14 -17.23
C GLU A 239 64.89 -3.55 -18.63
N HIS A 240 64.08 -2.70 -19.28
CA HIS A 240 64.57 -1.79 -20.33
C HIS A 240 63.46 -0.96 -21.00
N ALA A 241 63.89 0.21 -21.44
CA ALA A 241 63.19 1.35 -21.98
C ALA A 241 62.49 1.14 -23.34
N GLY A 242 61.54 2.03 -23.64
CA GLY A 242 61.39 2.55 -25.02
C GLY A 242 59.99 2.90 -25.50
N THR A 243 59.71 4.22 -25.57
CA THR A 243 58.97 4.94 -26.65
C THR A 243 57.54 4.48 -26.98
N GLY A 244 56.48 5.27 -26.83
CA GLY A 244 56.28 6.59 -27.43
C GLY A 244 55.03 6.51 -28.34
N TRP A 245 53.89 7.03 -27.88
CA TRP A 245 52.65 7.09 -28.66
C TRP A 245 52.48 8.50 -29.20
N LYS A 246 52.44 8.62 -30.53
CA LYS A 246 52.04 9.82 -31.27
C LYS A 246 50.58 9.68 -31.67
N ASP A 247 49.83 10.75 -31.44
CA ASP A 247 48.55 11.03 -32.04
C ASP A 247 48.67 11.19 -33.57
N SER A 248 47.64 10.75 -34.30
CA SER A 248 47.16 11.45 -35.49
C SER A 248 45.81 10.93 -35.96
N GLU A 249 44.89 11.87 -36.08
CA GLU A 249 43.63 11.83 -36.82
C GLU A 249 43.82 11.35 -38.26
N THR A 250 42.91 10.51 -38.75
CA THR A 250 42.02 10.77 -39.91
C THR A 250 40.99 9.65 -40.05
#